data_AF-A0A2G2V950-F1
#
_entry.id   AF-A0A2G2V950-F1
#
_cell.length_a   1.000
_cell.length_b   1.000
_cell.length_c   1.000
_cell.angle_alpha   90.00
_cell.angle_beta   90.00
_cell.angle_gamma   90.00
#
_symmetry.space_group_name_H-M   'P 1'
#
loop_
_entity.id
_entity.type
_entity.pdbx_description
1 polymer ?
#
loop_
_entity_poly.entity_id
_entity_poly.type
_entity_poly.pdbx_seq_one_letter_code
_entity_poly.pdbx_strand_id
1 'polypeptide(L)'
;MICLRYSRFDYSMHEDRANQFYLPIRKYYPGLKDGSLEPGYAGIRPKLFGREKGPTDFVVQGEETHGISSLFNLFGIESPDLTFSMAITEHIAAKLLK
;
A
#
# COMPACT_ATOMS: atom_id res chain seq x y z
N MET A 1 -1.47 -9.79 -4.98
CA MET A 1 -1.36 -8.33 -5.24
C MET A 1 -0.72 -8.15 -6.61
N ILE A 2 -1.47 -7.65 -7.60
CA ILE A 2 -0.98 -7.48 -8.97
C ILE A 2 -0.42 -6.06 -9.09
N CYS A 3 0.88 -5.93 -9.29
CA CYS A 3 1.53 -4.66 -9.62
C CYS A 3 1.35 -4.42 -11.13
N LEU A 4 0.43 -3.51 -11.47
CA LEU A 4 0.12 -3.13 -12.85
C LEU A 4 1.05 -1.99 -13.28
N ARG A 5 1.66 -2.12 -14.47
CA ARG A 5 2.32 -1.01 -15.15
C ARG A 5 1.27 -0.30 -15.99
N TYR A 6 0.73 0.81 -15.50
CA TYR A 6 -0.05 1.71 -16.34
C TYR A 6 0.56 3.11 -16.31
N SER A 7 0.48 3.79 -17.46
CA SER A 7 0.79 5.23 -17.60
C SER A 7 -0.21 6.12 -16.87
N ARG A 8 -1.27 5.53 -16.29
CA ARG A 8 -2.35 6.18 -15.54
C ARG A 8 -2.88 5.22 -14.46
N PHE A 9 -3.18 5.72 -13.26
CA PHE A 9 -3.72 4.88 -12.19
C PHE A 9 -5.09 4.29 -12.58
N ASP A 10 -5.23 2.97 -12.48
CA ASP A 10 -6.46 2.22 -12.79
C ASP A 10 -7.04 1.61 -11.50
N TYR A 11 -8.24 2.06 -11.14
CA TYR A 11 -8.99 1.61 -9.98
C TYR A 11 -10.24 0.79 -10.36
N SER A 12 -10.36 0.39 -11.63
CA SER A 12 -11.49 -0.41 -12.09
C SER A 12 -11.53 -1.78 -11.39
N MET A 13 -12.75 -2.22 -11.10
CA MET A 13 -13.02 -3.51 -10.50
C MET A 13 -13.57 -4.43 -11.58
N HIS A 14 -12.86 -5.53 -11.86
CA HIS A 14 -13.35 -6.54 -12.79
C HIS A 14 -13.97 -7.69 -12.00
N GLU A 15 -15.22 -8.00 -12.30
CA GLU A 15 -16.01 -9.04 -11.62
C GLU A 15 -15.35 -10.42 -11.70
N ASP A 16 -14.68 -10.71 -12.81
CA ASP A 16 -13.98 -11.96 -13.05
C ASP A 16 -12.84 -12.24 -12.04
N ARG A 17 -12.28 -11.19 -11.42
CA ARG A 17 -11.25 -11.36 -10.37
C ARG A 17 -11.79 -12.07 -9.13
N ALA A 18 -13.10 -12.00 -8.86
CA ALA A 18 -13.72 -12.70 -7.72
C ALA A 18 -13.52 -14.22 -7.81
N ASN A 19 -13.41 -14.78 -9.02
CA ASN A 19 -13.18 -16.21 -9.25
C ASN A 19 -11.90 -16.72 -8.57
N GLN A 20 -10.89 -15.87 -8.40
CA GLN A 20 -9.62 -16.24 -7.74
C GLN A 20 -9.74 -16.36 -6.21
N PHE A 21 -10.82 -15.82 -5.61
CA PHE A 21 -10.98 -15.74 -4.16
C PHE A 21 -11.78 -16.90 -3.57
N TYR A 22 -12.68 -17.55 -4.34
CA TYR A 22 -13.51 -18.64 -3.86
C TYR A 22 -12.70 -19.81 -3.27
N LEU A 23 -11.69 -20.29 -4.00
CA LEU A 23 -10.86 -21.42 -3.58
C LEU A 23 -10.08 -21.13 -2.28
N PRO A 24 -9.35 -20.00 -2.15
CA PRO A 24 -8.72 -19.63 -0.88
C PRO A 24 -9.70 -19.44 0.28
N ILE A 25 -10.83 -18.75 0.07
CA ILE A 25 -11.79 -18.45 1.15
C ILE A 25 -12.41 -19.74 1.70
N ARG A 26 -12.77 -20.69 0.82
CA ARG A 26 -13.38 -21.97 1.22
C ARG A 26 -12.50 -22.84 2.11
N LYS A 27 -11.19 -22.57 2.19
CA LYS A 27 -10.31 -23.25 3.16
C LYS A 27 -10.70 -22.97 4.60
N TYR A 28 -11.27 -21.80 4.89
CA TYR A 28 -11.68 -21.39 6.24
C TYR A 28 -13.18 -21.06 6.35
N TYR A 29 -13.89 -20.93 5.21
CA TYR A 29 -15.35 -20.79 5.17
C TYR A 29 -15.97 -21.69 4.07
N PRO A 30 -16.11 -23.01 4.30
CA PRO A 30 -16.54 -23.96 3.27
C PRO A 30 -17.95 -23.71 2.72
N GLY A 31 -18.83 -23.10 3.52
CA GLY A 31 -20.22 -22.80 3.15
C GLY A 31 -20.41 -21.59 2.22
N LEU A 32 -19.33 -20.96 1.74
CA LEU A 32 -19.41 -19.83 0.82
C LEU A 32 -20.12 -20.23 -0.49
N LYS A 33 -21.28 -19.63 -0.76
CA LYS A 33 -22.09 -19.89 -1.96
C LYS A 33 -21.45 -19.31 -3.21
N ASP A 34 -21.61 -19.99 -4.34
CA ASP A 34 -21.20 -19.42 -5.64
C ASP A 34 -21.99 -18.14 -5.95
N GLY A 35 -21.35 -17.19 -6.62
CA GLY A 35 -21.97 -15.90 -6.98
C GLY A 35 -22.19 -14.92 -5.81
N SER A 36 -21.83 -15.27 -4.57
CA SER A 36 -22.06 -14.38 -3.41
C SER A 36 -20.95 -13.35 -3.16
N LEU A 37 -19.93 -13.25 -4.03
CA LEU A 37 -18.87 -12.25 -3.91
C LEU A 37 -19.18 -11.11 -4.87
N GLU A 38 -19.31 -9.89 -4.33
CA GLU A 38 -19.56 -8.68 -5.11
C GLU A 38 -18.30 -7.79 -5.15
N PRO A 39 -18.06 -7.04 -6.23
CA PRO A 39 -16.98 -6.07 -6.28
C PRO A 39 -17.11 -5.02 -5.16
N GLY A 40 -16.07 -4.90 -4.33
CA GLY A 40 -15.95 -3.83 -3.33
C GLY A 40 -15.21 -2.62 -3.89
N TYR A 41 -13.97 -2.43 -3.45
CA TYR A 41 -13.11 -1.30 -3.85
C TYR A 41 -11.69 -1.76 -4.22
N ALA A 42 -10.96 -0.90 -4.92
CA ALA A 42 -9.55 -1.07 -5.24
C ALA A 42 -8.69 0.04 -4.60
N GLY A 43 -7.44 -0.28 -4.30
CA GLY A 43 -6.43 0.67 -3.86
C GLY A 43 -5.05 0.33 -4.43
N ILE A 44 -4.21 1.34 -4.60
CA ILE A 44 -2.83 1.21 -5.12
C ILE A 44 -1.87 1.55 -3.99
N ARG A 45 -0.93 0.65 -3.70
CA ARG A 45 0.11 0.87 -2.67
C ARG A 45 1.36 1.52 -3.28
N PRO A 46 1.95 2.55 -2.65
CA PRO A 46 3.12 3.24 -3.17
C PRO A 46 4.41 2.45 -2.90
N LYS A 47 4.63 1.35 -3.64
CA LYS A 47 5.79 0.46 -3.46
C LYS A 47 7.11 1.11 -3.91
N LEU A 48 8.18 0.92 -3.14
CA LEU A 48 9.55 1.34 -3.50
C LEU A 48 10.31 0.31 -4.35
N PHE A 49 9.77 -0.90 -4.49
CA PHE A 49 10.42 -2.01 -5.16
C PHE A 49 9.58 -2.52 -6.33
N GLY A 50 10.27 -2.96 -7.38
CA GLY A 50 9.65 -3.60 -8.54
C GLY A 50 9.33 -5.07 -8.29
N ARG A 51 8.62 -5.70 -9.23
CA ARG A 51 8.14 -7.09 -9.14
C ARG A 51 9.21 -8.14 -8.85
N GLU A 52 10.46 -7.89 -9.23
CA GLU A 52 11.59 -8.81 -9.06
C GLU A 52 12.41 -8.56 -7.79
N LYS A 53 12.13 -7.46 -7.07
CA LYS A 53 12.82 -7.13 -5.83
C LYS A 53 11.95 -7.52 -4.63
N GLY A 54 12.60 -7.91 -3.54
CA GLY A 54 11.92 -8.20 -2.27
C GLY A 54 11.32 -6.95 -1.62
N PRO A 55 10.45 -7.12 -0.62
CA PRO A 55 9.88 -6.00 0.11
C PRO A 55 10.97 -5.17 0.78
N THR A 56 10.85 -3.85 0.67
CA THR A 56 11.71 -2.87 1.32
C THR A 56 10.90 -2.06 2.32
N ASP A 57 11.57 -1.56 3.36
CA ASP A 57 10.96 -0.65 4.31
C ASP A 57 10.60 0.70 3.65
N PHE A 58 9.74 1.47 4.32
CA PHE A 58 9.46 2.84 3.92
C PHE A 58 10.67 3.75 4.20
N VAL A 59 10.70 4.91 3.55
CA VAL A 59 11.81 5.86 3.66
C VAL A 59 11.26 7.23 4.03
N VAL A 60 11.80 7.80 5.11
CA VAL A 60 11.61 9.19 5.49
C VAL A 60 12.93 9.92 5.26
N GLN A 61 12.94 10.92 4.39
CA GLN A 61 14.12 11.76 4.15
C GLN A 61 13.84 13.18 4.63
N GLY A 62 14.79 13.77 5.36
CA GLY A 62 14.77 15.18 5.74
C GLY A 62 16.03 15.91 5.27
N GLU A 63 16.24 17.09 5.82
CA GLU A 63 17.38 17.97 5.51
C GLU A 63 18.74 17.25 5.60
N GLU A 64 18.90 16.32 6.55
CA GLU A 64 20.13 15.52 6.72
C GLU A 64 20.46 14.63 5.50
N THR A 65 19.46 14.31 4.69
CA THR A 65 19.62 13.42 3.53
C THR A 65 19.79 14.20 2.23
N HIS A 66 19.05 15.30 2.05
CA HIS A 66 19.02 16.04 0.77
C HIS A 66 19.43 17.52 0.86
N GLY A 67 19.68 18.06 2.05
CA GLY A 67 20.18 19.43 2.25
C GLY A 67 19.17 20.55 2.00
N ILE A 68 17.87 20.22 1.92
CA ILE A 68 16.80 21.21 1.71
C ILE A 68 16.05 21.40 3.02
N SER A 69 16.10 22.61 3.56
CA SER A 69 15.51 22.88 4.86
C SER A 69 13.99 22.80 4.84
N SER A 70 13.42 22.27 5.93
CA SER A 70 11.98 22.09 6.15
C SER A 70 11.22 21.22 5.13
N LEU A 71 11.92 20.52 4.23
CA LEU A 71 11.34 19.54 3.32
C LEU A 71 11.50 18.13 3.88
N PHE A 72 10.41 17.34 3.87
CA PHE A 72 10.44 15.92 4.17
C PHE A 72 9.82 15.11 3.03
N ASN A 73 10.54 14.11 2.54
CA ASN A 73 10.01 13.13 1.60
C ASN A 73 9.58 11.85 2.32
N LEU A 74 8.39 11.38 1.98
CA LEU A 74 7.79 10.15 2.48
C LEU A 74 7.60 9.19 1.31
N PHE A 75 8.42 8.15 1.24
CA PHE A 75 8.36 7.15 0.19
C PHE A 75 8.03 5.77 0.75
N GLY A 76 7.30 4.95 0.00
CA GLY A 76 7.06 3.59 0.44
C GLY A 76 6.07 3.45 1.59
N ILE A 77 5.37 4.52 1.97
CA ILE A 77 4.41 4.51 3.08
C ILE A 77 3.19 3.68 2.66
N GLU A 78 3.27 2.38 2.93
CA GLU A 78 2.21 1.41 2.74
C GLU A 78 1.85 0.74 4.06
N SER A 79 0.91 -0.20 4.02
CA SER A 79 0.48 -0.96 5.21
C SER A 79 1.66 -1.43 6.06
N PRO A 80 1.66 -1.17 7.37
CA PRO A 80 0.58 -0.62 8.20
C PRO A 80 0.63 0.93 8.40
N ASP A 81 0.79 1.70 7.33
CA ASP A 81 0.80 3.18 7.29
C ASP A 81 -0.24 3.87 8.17
N LEU A 82 -1.52 3.53 8.04
CA LEU A 82 -2.57 4.20 8.81
C LEU A 82 -2.37 3.98 10.32
N THR A 83 -1.97 2.77 10.71
CA THR A 83 -1.69 2.40 12.10
C THR A 83 -0.52 3.19 12.68
N PHE A 84 0.50 3.52 11.87
CA PHE A 84 1.69 4.26 12.32
C PHE A 84 1.69 5.75 11.95
N SER A 85 0.59 6.27 11.43
CA SER A 85 0.47 7.67 10.98
C SER A 85 0.90 8.70 12.03
N MET A 86 0.51 8.50 13.30
CA MET A 86 0.90 9.37 14.41
C MET A 86 2.40 9.28 14.70
N ALA A 87 2.95 8.07 14.80
CA ALA A 87 4.36 7.85 15.10
C ALA A 87 5.28 8.45 14.01
N ILE A 88 4.89 8.34 12.73
CA ILE A 88 5.59 8.96 11.61
C ILE A 88 5.58 10.49 11.76
N THR A 89 4.43 11.06 12.11
CA THR A 89 4.28 12.51 12.29
C THR A 89 5.10 13.02 13.47
N GLU A 90 5.09 12.32 14.61
CA GLU A 90 5.89 12.66 15.79
C GLU A 90 7.40 12.64 15.48
N HIS A 91 7.85 11.62 14.72
CA HIS A 91 9.24 11.53 14.28
C HIS A 91 9.66 12.74 13.42
N ILE A 92 8.81 13.16 12.50
CA ILE A 92 9.06 14.33 11.64
C ILE A 92 9.03 15.63 12.46
N ALA A 93 8.03 15.79 13.32
CA ALA A 93 7.89 16.99 14.16
C ALA A 93 9.11 17.20 15.08
N ALA A 94 9.64 16.13 15.66
CA ALA A 94 10.85 16.17 16.50
C ALA A 94 12.12 16.61 15.73
N LYS A 95 12.13 16.50 14.39
CA LYS A 95 13.22 16.99 13.54
C LYS A 95 12.98 18.42 13.04
N LEU A 96 11.72 18.81 12.83
CA LEU A 96 11.34 20.16 12.39
C LEU A 96 11.46 21.22 13.48
N LEU A 97 11.20 20.86 14.74
CA LEU A 97 11.14 21.79 15.88
C LEU A 97 12.48 21.96 16.61
N LYS A 98 13.58 21.51 16.01
CA LYS A 98 14.94 21.77 16.52
C LYS A 98 15.42 23.14 16.07
#